data_AF-A0A4S3JJZ4-F1
#
_entry.id   AF-A0A4S3JJZ4-F1
#
_cell.length_a   1.000
_cell.length_b   1.000
_cell.length_c   1.000
_cell.angle_alpha   90.00
_cell.angle_beta   90.00
_cell.angle_gamma   90.00
#
_symmetry.space_group_name_H-M   'P 1'
#
loop_
_entity.id
_entity.type
_entity.pdbx_description
1 polymer ?
#
loop_
_entity_poly.entity_id
_entity_poly.type
_entity_poly.pdbx_seq_one_letter_code
_entity_poly.pdbx_strand_id
1 'polypeptide(L)'
;MINDINLIQWNTNKRYLLEMEQEGFAIPETRLVQPEKYTVSGLHALVQDFFPSGSVVLKPSISGSAIMTHRVTDTSTMSLDDLTFLKLCTQAGEYSFIFVCTSLTHVMLKRPKEGDYRVQDIYGGFNKLLDIRSINADTLQVVQEIFMSLQRRFGEGRVGYVRIDGLITNDRPFVLMEIEAIEPHLWLETGNGVDEMLNILEA
;
A
#
# COMPACT_ATOMS: atom_id res chain seq x y z
N MET A 1 -13.23 -11.75 -15.45
CA MET A 1 -13.42 -11.00 -14.20
C MET A 1 -12.66 -9.68 -14.32
N ILE A 2 -13.36 -8.55 -14.17
CA ILE A 2 -12.82 -7.20 -14.38
C ILE A 2 -13.38 -6.30 -13.27
N ASN A 3 -12.56 -5.40 -12.73
CA ASN A 3 -13.00 -4.41 -11.76
C ASN A 3 -13.99 -3.40 -12.38
N ASP A 4 -15.00 -3.01 -11.62
CA ASP A 4 -15.94 -1.97 -12.04
C ASP A 4 -15.22 -0.64 -12.32
N ILE A 5 -15.71 0.09 -13.33
CA ILE A 5 -15.10 1.35 -13.76
C ILE A 5 -15.06 2.40 -12.64
N ASN A 6 -16.03 2.39 -11.73
CA ASN A 6 -16.05 3.31 -10.59
C ASN A 6 -14.96 2.97 -9.58
N LEU A 7 -14.67 1.68 -9.36
CA LEU A 7 -13.54 1.25 -8.54
C LEU A 7 -12.22 1.70 -9.17
N ILE A 8 -12.05 1.49 -10.48
CA ILE A 8 -10.85 1.92 -11.22
C ILE A 8 -10.65 3.45 -11.12
N GLN A 9 -11.70 4.22 -11.39
CA GLN A 9 -11.65 5.69 -11.34
C GLN A 9 -11.34 6.20 -9.93
N TRP A 10 -11.94 5.58 -8.91
CA TRP A 10 -11.68 5.90 -7.51
C TRP A 10 -10.23 5.58 -7.13
N ASN A 11 -9.75 4.40 -7.50
CA ASN A 11 -8.40 3.92 -7.17
C ASN A 11 -7.29 4.69 -7.92
N THR A 12 -7.61 5.35 -9.03
CA THR A 12 -6.66 6.16 -9.82
C THR A 12 -6.07 7.32 -9.01
N ASN A 13 -6.79 7.82 -8.00
CA ASN A 13 -6.32 8.93 -7.18
C ASN A 13 -6.17 8.52 -5.70
N LYS A 14 -4.93 8.54 -5.19
CA LYS A 14 -4.55 8.22 -3.81
C LYS A 14 -5.24 9.05 -2.72
N ARG A 15 -6.09 10.03 -3.07
CA ARG A 15 -7.07 10.62 -2.13
C ARG A 15 -7.91 9.56 -1.43
N TYR A 16 -8.10 8.39 -2.06
CA TYR A 16 -8.81 7.28 -1.46
C TYR A 16 -8.25 6.88 -0.09
N LEU A 17 -6.94 7.06 0.17
CA LEU A 17 -6.36 6.75 1.48
C LEU A 17 -7.01 7.58 2.59
N LEU A 18 -7.26 8.87 2.35
CA LEU A 18 -7.95 9.74 3.31
C LEU A 18 -9.42 9.34 3.50
N GLU A 19 -10.05 8.80 2.46
CA GLU A 19 -11.41 8.27 2.55
C GLU A 19 -11.42 6.98 3.39
N MET A 20 -10.44 6.09 3.21
CA MET A 20 -10.27 4.90 4.04
C MET A 20 -9.95 5.24 5.50
N GLU A 21 -9.17 6.31 5.75
CA GLU A 21 -8.94 6.84 7.09
C GLU A 21 -10.23 7.30 7.77
N GLN A 22 -11.10 8.00 7.03
CA GLN A 22 -12.42 8.42 7.51
C GLN A 22 -13.34 7.22 7.81
N GLU A 23 -13.15 6.09 7.13
CA GLU A 23 -13.83 4.83 7.43
C GLU A 23 -13.23 4.08 8.65
N GLY A 24 -12.14 4.60 9.24
CA GLY A 24 -11.52 4.08 10.45
C GLY A 24 -10.30 3.19 10.21
N PHE A 25 -9.84 3.05 8.96
CA PHE A 25 -8.64 2.27 8.66
C PHE A 25 -7.37 3.08 8.94
N ALA A 26 -6.38 2.45 9.55
CA ALA A 26 -5.08 3.07 9.77
C ALA A 26 -4.35 3.28 8.45
N ILE A 27 -3.92 4.51 8.17
CA ILE A 27 -3.02 4.85 7.07
C ILE A 27 -1.79 5.58 7.63
N PRO A 28 -0.71 5.77 6.84
CA PRO A 28 0.29 6.78 7.15
C PRO A 28 -0.35 8.15 7.20
N GLU A 29 0.11 8.99 8.12
CA GLU A 29 -0.29 10.40 8.12
C GLU A 29 -0.08 10.97 6.71
N THR A 30 -1.15 11.52 6.14
CA THR A 30 -1.20 11.91 4.73
C THR A 30 -1.83 13.28 4.59
N ARG A 31 -1.20 14.16 3.80
CA ARG A 31 -1.74 15.48 3.47
C ARG A 31 -1.75 15.68 1.96
N LEU A 32 -2.90 16.04 1.39
CA LEU A 32 -3.00 16.42 -0.02
C LEU A 32 -2.62 17.88 -0.19
N VAL A 33 -1.79 18.15 -1.20
CA VAL A 33 -1.30 19.49 -1.51
C VAL A 33 -1.48 19.79 -2.99
N GLN A 34 -1.66 21.06 -3.32
CA GLN A 34 -1.70 21.57 -4.69
C GLN A 34 -0.35 22.22 -5.00
N PRO A 35 0.56 21.54 -5.74
CA PRO A 35 1.94 22.00 -5.92
C PRO A 35 2.06 23.44 -6.41
N GLU A 36 1.14 23.87 -7.28
CA GLU A 36 1.07 25.21 -7.86
C GLU A 36 0.86 26.34 -6.84
N LYS A 37 0.45 26.02 -5.61
CA LYS A 37 0.25 26.99 -4.53
C LYS A 37 1.50 27.24 -3.69
N TYR A 38 2.58 26.50 -3.91
CA TYR A 38 3.75 26.54 -3.05
C TYR A 38 4.99 27.02 -3.81
N THR A 39 5.71 27.96 -3.20
CA THR A 39 7.13 28.19 -3.50
C THR A 39 7.97 27.10 -2.84
N VAL A 40 9.27 27.03 -3.17
CA VAL A 40 10.21 26.13 -2.48
C VAL A 40 10.21 26.35 -0.97
N SER A 41 10.24 27.62 -0.52
CA SER A 41 10.18 27.96 0.90
C SER A 41 8.83 27.61 1.54
N GLY A 42 7.73 27.77 0.81
CA GLY A 42 6.39 27.39 1.26
C GLY A 42 6.25 25.87 1.43
N LEU A 43 6.79 25.08 0.49
CA LEU A 43 6.82 23.61 0.60
C LEU A 43 7.68 23.16 1.79
N HIS A 44 8.83 23.80 2.01
CA HIS A 44 9.66 23.50 3.18
C HIS A 44 8.93 23.77 4.49
N ALA A 45 8.29 24.94 4.63
CA ALA A 45 7.51 25.28 5.83
C ALA A 45 6.35 24.31 6.05
N LEU A 46 5.67 23.89 4.98
CA LEU A 46 4.62 22.88 5.03
C LEU A 46 5.14 21.53 5.53
N VAL A 47 6.29 21.07 5.02
CA VAL A 47 6.88 19.80 5.46
C VAL A 47 7.28 19.86 6.93
N GLN A 48 7.84 21.00 7.38
CA GLN A 48 8.19 21.23 8.79
C GLN A 48 6.97 21.26 9.71
N ASP A 49 5.86 21.87 9.27
CA ASP A 49 4.59 21.86 10.01
C ASP A 49 3.98 20.45 10.09
N PHE A 50 4.05 19.71 8.98
CA PHE A 50 3.46 18.38 8.87
C PHE A 50 4.23 17.33 9.69
N PHE A 51 5.57 17.33 9.59
CA PHE A 51 6.39 16.38 10.32
C PHE A 51 7.75 17.03 10.64
N PRO A 52 7.87 17.70 11.81
CA PRO A 52 9.04 18.53 12.14
C PRO A 52 10.33 17.72 12.33
N SER A 53 10.25 16.42 12.59
CA SER A 53 11.40 15.54 12.80
C SER A 53 11.21 14.19 12.12
N GLY A 54 12.01 13.87 11.11
CA GLY A 54 12.01 12.59 10.39
C GLY A 54 11.92 12.76 8.88
N SER A 55 11.60 11.68 8.16
CA SER A 55 11.51 11.70 6.70
C SER A 55 10.08 11.70 6.20
N VAL A 56 9.80 12.51 5.18
CA VAL A 56 8.50 12.53 4.49
C VAL A 56 8.60 11.92 3.09
N VAL A 57 7.50 11.34 2.61
CA VAL A 57 7.40 10.82 1.25
C VAL A 57 6.50 11.75 0.43
N LEU A 58 7.07 12.36 -0.60
CA LEU A 58 6.33 13.10 -1.62
C LEU A 58 5.99 12.15 -2.76
N LYS A 59 4.70 12.00 -3.08
CA LYS A 59 4.22 11.19 -4.20
C LYS A 59 3.06 11.88 -4.91
N PRO A 60 2.96 11.80 -6.25
CA PRO A 60 1.79 12.29 -6.95
C PRO A 60 0.54 11.54 -6.50
N SER A 61 -0.57 12.27 -6.36
CA SER A 61 -1.87 11.66 -6.02
C SER A 61 -2.36 10.72 -7.12
N ILE A 62 -1.94 10.91 -8.37
CA ILE A 62 -2.22 10.01 -9.49
C ILE A 62 -0.88 9.45 -9.97
N SER A 63 -0.62 8.18 -9.65
CA SER A 63 0.59 7.44 -10.00
C SER A 63 0.41 5.95 -9.66
N GLY A 64 1.19 5.07 -10.29
CA GLY A 64 1.31 3.65 -9.93
C GLY A 64 2.78 3.26 -9.75
N SER A 65 3.05 2.08 -9.16
CA SER A 65 4.39 1.46 -9.11
C SER A 65 5.51 2.35 -8.53
N ALA A 66 5.21 3.15 -7.51
CA ALA A 66 6.13 4.13 -6.90
C ALA A 66 6.75 5.16 -7.88
N ILE A 67 6.18 5.33 -9.08
CA ILE A 67 6.62 6.33 -10.06
C ILE A 67 6.53 7.72 -9.41
N MET A 68 7.59 8.51 -9.57
CA MET A 68 7.71 9.87 -9.01
C MET A 68 7.57 9.95 -7.48
N THR A 69 7.84 8.85 -6.76
CA THR A 69 7.89 8.85 -5.30
C THR A 69 9.28 9.32 -4.85
N HIS A 70 9.34 10.47 -4.19
CA HIS A 70 10.56 11.08 -3.67
C HIS A 70 10.53 11.12 -2.15
N ARG A 71 11.54 10.54 -1.52
CA ARG A 71 11.72 10.64 -0.06
C ARG A 71 12.58 11.86 0.25
N VAL A 72 12.03 12.77 1.04
CA VAL A 72 12.80 13.86 1.65
C VAL A 72 13.30 13.32 2.98
N THR A 73 14.55 12.84 2.98
CA THR A 73 15.21 12.25 4.15
C THR A 73 15.70 13.29 5.14
N ASP A 74 15.80 14.52 4.67
CA ASP A 74 16.39 15.60 5.43
C ASP A 74 15.55 16.85 5.26
N THR A 75 14.92 17.27 6.36
CA THR A 75 14.27 18.58 6.44
C THR A 75 15.22 19.64 7.04
N SER A 76 16.47 19.29 7.47
CA SER A 76 17.53 20.22 7.94
C SER A 76 19.06 19.80 7.86
N THR A 77 19.53 18.60 8.28
CA THR A 77 20.77 17.84 7.85
C THR A 77 20.79 16.40 8.46
N MET A 78 21.36 15.38 7.79
CA MET A 78 21.24 13.92 8.14
C MET A 78 21.72 13.48 9.55
N SER A 79 21.02 12.50 10.14
CA SER A 79 21.28 11.91 11.47
C SER A 79 21.18 10.36 11.53
N LEU A 80 21.56 9.76 12.66
CA LEU A 80 21.49 8.30 12.93
C LEU A 80 20.04 7.76 12.91
N ASP A 81 19.05 8.63 13.12
CA ASP A 81 17.64 8.26 13.15
C ASP A 81 17.04 8.09 11.74
N ASP A 82 17.62 8.75 10.72
CA ASP A 82 17.25 8.58 9.30
C ASP A 82 17.57 7.18 8.80
N LEU A 83 18.66 6.61 9.33
CA LEU A 83 19.05 5.22 9.14
C LEU A 83 18.10 4.28 9.88
N THR A 84 17.56 4.67 11.03
CA THR A 84 16.61 3.88 11.83
C THR A 84 15.23 3.77 11.15
N PHE A 85 14.68 4.85 10.61
CA PHE A 85 13.43 4.80 9.83
C PHE A 85 13.60 4.08 8.49
N LEU A 86 14.72 4.30 7.79
CA LEU A 86 15.08 3.49 6.62
C LEU A 86 15.13 2.02 7.01
N LYS A 87 15.83 1.67 8.09
CA LYS A 87 15.90 0.30 8.62
C LYS A 87 14.52 -0.24 8.98
N LEU A 88 13.60 0.53 9.54
CA LEU A 88 12.26 0.05 9.87
C LEU A 88 11.41 -0.23 8.61
N CYS A 89 11.38 0.68 7.64
CA CYS A 89 10.71 0.44 6.35
C CYS A 89 11.36 -0.69 5.54
N THR A 90 12.68 -0.86 5.64
CA THR A 90 13.43 -1.92 4.94
C THR A 90 13.42 -3.28 5.67
N GLN A 91 13.32 -3.30 7.00
CA GLN A 91 13.27 -4.52 7.82
C GLN A 91 11.86 -5.08 7.95
N ALA A 92 10.83 -4.22 8.05
CA ALA A 92 9.45 -4.68 8.23
C ALA A 92 8.95 -5.46 7.00
N GLY A 93 9.41 -5.08 5.81
CA GLY A 93 8.82 -5.58 4.56
C GLY A 93 7.37 -5.12 4.41
N GLU A 94 6.96 -4.89 3.16
CA GLU A 94 5.57 -4.57 2.84
C GLU A 94 4.80 -5.86 2.62
N TYR A 95 3.68 -6.02 3.30
CA TYR A 95 2.76 -7.13 3.07
C TYR A 95 1.79 -6.74 1.95
N SER A 96 1.63 -7.65 1.01
CA SER A 96 0.66 -7.57 -0.08
C SER A 96 -0.35 -8.68 0.07
N PHE A 97 -1.60 -8.33 0.32
CA PHE A 97 -2.72 -9.26 0.38
C PHE A 97 -3.45 -9.23 -0.95
N ILE A 98 -3.50 -10.36 -1.63
CA ILE A 98 -4.10 -10.47 -2.96
C ILE A 98 -5.49 -11.08 -2.83
N PHE A 99 -6.50 -10.32 -3.26
CA PHE A 99 -7.87 -10.79 -3.35
C PHE A 99 -8.25 -11.00 -4.81
N VAL A 100 -8.93 -12.11 -5.06
CA VAL A 100 -9.49 -12.50 -6.35
C VAL A 100 -10.95 -12.89 -6.10
N CYS A 101 -11.87 -12.26 -6.82
CA CYS A 101 -13.31 -12.26 -6.53
C CYS A 101 -13.61 -11.94 -5.07
N THR A 102 -13.88 -12.95 -4.25
CA THR A 102 -14.33 -12.81 -2.87
C THR A 102 -13.32 -13.35 -1.86
N SER A 103 -12.20 -13.88 -2.34
CA SER A 103 -11.27 -14.69 -1.55
C SER A 103 -9.90 -14.03 -1.49
N LEU A 104 -9.31 -14.02 -0.30
CA LEU A 104 -7.87 -13.82 -0.12
C LEU A 104 -7.17 -15.07 -0.64
N THR A 105 -6.41 -14.96 -1.73
CA THR A 105 -5.78 -16.12 -2.38
C THR A 105 -4.38 -16.37 -1.84
N HIS A 106 -3.59 -15.32 -1.67
CA HIS A 106 -2.20 -15.41 -1.21
C HIS A 106 -1.69 -14.08 -0.65
N VAL A 107 -0.60 -14.19 0.10
CA VAL A 107 0.08 -13.06 0.74
C VAL A 107 1.55 -13.07 0.34
N MET A 108 2.02 -11.92 -0.15
CA MET A 108 3.42 -11.70 -0.48
C MET A 108 4.04 -10.76 0.54
N LEU A 109 5.28 -11.02 0.92
CA LEU A 109 6.12 -10.09 1.66
C LEU A 109 7.18 -9.54 0.72
N LYS A 110 7.06 -8.25 0.39
CA LYS A 110 8.05 -7.54 -0.40
C LYS A 110 9.09 -6.95 0.54
N ARG A 111 10.36 -7.30 0.34
CA ARG A 111 11.48 -6.65 1.03
C ARG A 111 12.32 -5.90 0.03
N PRO A 112 12.74 -4.68 0.33
CA PRO A 112 13.64 -3.97 -0.56
C PRO A 112 15.01 -4.63 -0.54
N LYS A 113 15.82 -4.35 -1.56
CA LYS A 113 17.23 -4.70 -1.56
C LYS A 113 17.93 -4.03 -0.38
N GLU A 114 18.95 -4.67 0.19
CA GLU A 114 19.78 -4.06 1.23
C GLU A 114 20.31 -2.69 0.75
N GLY A 115 20.01 -1.63 1.49
CA GLY A 115 20.38 -0.25 1.16
C GLY A 115 19.43 0.50 0.21
N ASP A 116 18.35 -0.13 -0.29
CA ASP A 116 17.26 0.53 -1.02
C ASP A 116 15.99 0.57 -0.16
N TYR A 117 15.06 1.49 -0.43
CA TYR A 117 13.76 1.57 0.25
C TYR A 117 12.59 1.10 -0.64
N ARG A 118 12.84 0.94 -1.94
CA ARG A 118 11.84 0.53 -2.92
C ARG A 118 11.75 -0.99 -2.94
N VAL A 119 10.54 -1.52 -2.78
CA VAL A 119 10.27 -2.95 -2.67
C VAL A 119 9.90 -3.61 -4.01
N GLN A 120 9.75 -2.82 -5.08
CA GLN A 120 9.35 -3.33 -6.39
C GLN A 120 10.49 -4.15 -7.03
N ASP A 121 10.12 -5.22 -7.72
CA ASP A 121 11.06 -6.17 -8.37
C ASP A 121 12.05 -5.48 -9.31
N ILE A 122 11.61 -4.43 -9.99
CA ILE A 122 12.42 -3.63 -10.91
C ILE A 122 13.62 -2.95 -10.23
N TYR A 123 13.60 -2.80 -8.89
CA TYR A 123 14.68 -2.23 -8.09
C TYR A 123 15.48 -3.28 -7.30
N GLY A 124 15.23 -4.58 -7.54
CA GLY A 124 15.97 -5.68 -6.91
C GLY A 124 15.50 -6.06 -5.51
N GLY A 125 14.25 -5.71 -5.15
CA GLY A 125 13.56 -6.25 -3.98
C GLY A 125 13.35 -7.76 -4.07
N PHE A 126 13.12 -8.42 -2.93
CA PHE A 126 12.78 -9.83 -2.85
C PHE A 126 11.32 -9.98 -2.42
N ASN A 127 10.51 -10.65 -3.24
CA ASN A 127 9.15 -11.05 -2.88
C ASN A 127 9.15 -12.48 -2.36
N LYS A 128 8.55 -12.67 -1.18
CA LYS A 128 8.39 -13.98 -0.56
C LYS A 128 6.92 -14.33 -0.43
N LEU A 129 6.50 -15.47 -0.97
CA LEU A 129 5.19 -16.04 -0.66
C LEU A 129 5.14 -16.45 0.82
N LEU A 130 4.10 -16.05 1.53
CA LEU A 130 3.84 -16.41 2.91
C LEU A 130 2.68 -17.40 3.02
N ASP A 131 2.74 -18.28 4.03
CA ASP A 131 1.58 -19.07 4.44
C ASP A 131 0.59 -18.13 5.14
N ILE A 132 -0.64 -18.02 4.63
CA ILE A 132 -1.69 -17.17 5.22
C ILE A 132 -1.91 -17.52 6.70
N ARG A 133 -1.79 -18.80 7.07
CA ARG A 133 -1.95 -19.26 8.46
C ARG A 133 -0.87 -18.76 9.41
N SER A 134 0.25 -18.27 8.87
CA SER A 134 1.32 -17.64 9.64
C SER A 134 1.07 -16.15 9.92
N ILE A 135 0.07 -15.53 9.29
CA ILE A 135 -0.30 -14.15 9.51
C ILE A 135 -1.16 -14.04 10.77
N ASN A 136 -0.92 -12.99 11.57
CA ASN A 136 -1.69 -12.73 12.77
C ASN A 136 -3.18 -12.53 12.44
N ALA A 137 -4.07 -13.08 13.29
CA ALA A 137 -5.51 -13.03 13.08
C ALA A 137 -6.08 -11.60 13.03
N ASP A 138 -5.56 -10.68 13.86
CA ASP A 138 -5.99 -9.29 13.89
C ASP A 138 -5.61 -8.57 12.58
N THR A 139 -4.42 -8.88 12.03
CA THR A 139 -4.02 -8.38 10.71
C THR A 139 -4.97 -8.87 9.62
N LEU A 140 -5.25 -10.18 9.59
CA LEU A 140 -6.17 -10.77 8.61
C LEU A 140 -7.57 -10.15 8.72
N GLN A 141 -8.05 -9.92 9.95
CA GLN A 141 -9.34 -9.28 10.19
C GLN A 141 -9.36 -7.87 9.61
N VAL A 142 -8.37 -7.02 9.90
CA VAL A 142 -8.34 -5.65 9.37
C VAL A 142 -8.28 -5.62 7.85
N VAL A 143 -7.46 -6.47 7.23
CA VAL A 143 -7.36 -6.55 5.77
C VAL A 143 -8.68 -7.03 5.15
N GLN A 144 -9.34 -8.01 5.76
CA GLN A 144 -10.66 -8.47 5.32
C GLN A 144 -11.71 -7.36 5.42
N GLU A 145 -11.69 -6.56 6.49
CA GLU A 145 -12.59 -5.40 6.65
C GLU A 145 -12.34 -4.32 5.58
N ILE A 146 -11.07 -4.06 5.22
CA ILE A 146 -10.72 -3.17 4.09
C ILE A 146 -11.35 -3.71 2.80
N PHE A 147 -11.18 -5.00 2.52
CA PHE A 147 -11.74 -5.62 1.33
C PHE A 147 -13.28 -5.57 1.32
N MET A 148 -13.93 -5.87 2.44
CA MET A 148 -15.38 -5.76 2.58
C MET A 148 -15.89 -4.33 2.46
N SER A 149 -15.12 -3.32 2.88
CA SER A 149 -15.44 -1.91 2.61
C SER A 149 -15.51 -1.65 1.10
N LEU A 150 -14.53 -2.13 0.32
CA LEU A 150 -14.56 -1.99 -1.14
C LEU A 150 -15.79 -2.68 -1.74
N GLN A 151 -16.13 -3.89 -1.28
CA GLN A 151 -17.33 -4.59 -1.74
C GLN A 151 -18.63 -3.84 -1.38
N ARG A 152 -18.74 -3.30 -0.16
CA ARG A 152 -19.89 -2.46 0.23
C ARG A 152 -20.01 -1.22 -0.63
N ARG A 153 -18.88 -0.61 -0.98
CA ARG A 153 -18.81 0.64 -1.72
C ARG A 153 -19.12 0.48 -3.22
N PHE A 154 -18.58 -0.56 -3.84
CA PHE A 154 -18.66 -0.75 -5.29
C PHE A 154 -19.60 -1.87 -5.73
N GLY A 155 -20.04 -2.72 -4.81
CA GLY A 155 -20.92 -3.86 -5.02
C GLY A 155 -20.20 -5.20 -4.91
N GLU A 156 -20.88 -6.18 -4.32
CA GLU A 156 -20.41 -7.57 -4.32
C GLU A 156 -20.27 -8.09 -5.76
N GLY A 157 -19.21 -8.85 -6.04
CA GLY A 157 -18.88 -9.34 -7.39
C GLY A 157 -18.37 -8.27 -8.36
N ARG A 158 -18.28 -7.00 -7.95
CA ARG A 158 -17.74 -5.89 -8.76
C ARG A 158 -16.29 -5.51 -8.43
N VAL A 159 -15.76 -6.09 -7.35
CA VAL A 159 -14.33 -6.13 -7.03
C VAL A 159 -13.81 -7.48 -7.53
N GLY A 160 -13.29 -7.50 -8.76
CA GLY A 160 -12.77 -8.71 -9.38
C GLY A 160 -11.40 -9.09 -8.86
N TYR A 161 -10.49 -8.14 -8.72
CA TYR A 161 -9.20 -8.38 -8.08
C TYR A 161 -8.71 -7.11 -7.39
N VAL A 162 -7.99 -7.27 -6.30
CA VAL A 162 -7.34 -6.13 -5.65
C VAL A 162 -6.13 -6.60 -4.88
N ARG A 163 -5.07 -5.81 -4.91
CA ARG A 163 -3.95 -5.95 -4.00
C ARG A 163 -4.04 -4.88 -2.92
N ILE A 164 -3.99 -5.30 -1.67
CA ILE A 164 -3.97 -4.42 -0.50
C ILE A 164 -2.57 -4.49 0.09
N ASP A 165 -1.83 -3.39 -0.03
CA ASP A 165 -0.46 -3.26 0.43
C ASP A 165 -0.43 -2.52 1.77
N GLY A 166 0.37 -3.01 2.72
CA GLY A 166 0.51 -2.35 4.01
C GLY A 166 1.64 -2.86 4.88
N LEU A 167 1.76 -2.22 6.05
CA LEU A 167 2.75 -2.55 7.07
C LEU A 167 2.06 -3.11 8.31
N ILE A 168 2.68 -4.15 8.89
CA ILE A 168 2.35 -4.60 10.24
C ILE A 168 3.35 -3.94 11.18
N THR A 169 2.87 -3.26 12.22
CA THR A 169 3.72 -2.58 13.19
C THR A 169 3.51 -3.16 14.59
N ASN A 170 4.34 -2.77 15.55
CA ASN A 170 4.16 -3.20 16.94
C ASN A 170 2.86 -2.65 17.56
N ASP A 171 2.39 -1.51 17.07
CA ASP A 171 1.27 -0.77 17.67
C ASP A 171 -0.04 -0.95 16.91
N ARG A 172 0.03 -1.40 15.64
CA ARG A 172 -1.15 -1.56 14.78
C ARG A 172 -1.09 -2.88 14.00
N PRO A 173 -2.21 -3.62 13.95
CA PRO A 173 -2.27 -4.90 13.24
C PRO A 173 -2.05 -4.74 11.73
N PHE A 174 -2.45 -3.59 11.16
CA PHE A 174 -2.21 -3.26 9.77
C PHE A 174 -2.31 -1.75 9.54
N VAL A 175 -1.38 -1.20 8.77
CA VAL A 175 -1.38 0.18 8.28
C VAL A 175 -1.46 0.12 6.76
N LEU A 176 -2.58 0.57 6.20
CA LEU A 176 -2.87 0.55 4.76
C LEU A 176 -1.98 1.58 4.04
N MET A 177 -1.13 1.08 3.14
CA MET A 177 -0.20 1.90 2.36
C MET A 177 -0.73 2.21 0.96
N GLU A 178 -1.34 1.21 0.32
CA GLU A 178 -1.83 1.30 -1.04
C GLU A 178 -2.90 0.24 -1.31
N ILE A 179 -3.88 0.59 -2.15
CA ILE A 179 -4.81 -0.34 -2.78
C ILE A 179 -4.51 -0.28 -4.28
N GLU A 180 -4.32 -1.41 -4.93
CA GLU A 180 -4.16 -1.50 -6.38
C GLU A 180 -5.27 -2.35 -7.00
N ALA A 181 -6.15 -1.68 -7.74
CA ALA A 181 -7.30 -2.28 -8.42
C ALA A 181 -7.34 -1.99 -9.94
N ILE A 182 -6.25 -1.45 -10.49
CA ILE A 182 -6.17 -1.09 -11.92
C ILE A 182 -5.29 -2.08 -12.67
N GLU A 183 -4.01 -2.12 -12.32
CA GLU A 183 -3.01 -2.99 -12.95
C GLU A 183 -2.01 -3.54 -11.90
N PRO A 184 -2.48 -4.21 -10.85
CA PRO A 184 -1.60 -4.77 -9.84
C PRO A 184 -0.76 -5.91 -10.41
N HIS A 185 0.49 -6.01 -9.95
CA HIS A 185 1.18 -7.29 -9.99
C HIS A 185 0.51 -8.22 -8.98
N LEU A 186 -0.10 -9.30 -9.47
CA LEU A 186 -0.90 -10.23 -8.66
C LEU A 186 -0.14 -11.50 -8.24
N TRP A 187 1.01 -11.83 -8.84
CA TRP A 187 1.73 -13.10 -8.61
C TRP A 187 0.81 -14.34 -8.67
N LEU A 188 -0.08 -14.40 -9.66
CA LEU A 188 -1.03 -15.50 -9.80
C LEU A 188 -0.33 -16.86 -9.95
N GLU A 189 0.88 -16.85 -10.51
CA GLU A 189 1.76 -18.02 -10.64
C GLU A 189 2.30 -18.56 -9.31
N THR A 190 2.03 -17.89 -8.19
CA THR A 190 2.47 -18.30 -6.85
C THR A 190 1.32 -18.83 -5.99
N GLY A 191 1.63 -19.74 -5.06
CA GLY A 191 0.64 -20.33 -4.16
C GLY A 191 -0.43 -21.12 -4.92
N ASN A 192 -1.70 -20.96 -4.51
CA ASN A 192 -2.87 -21.54 -5.18
C ASN A 192 -3.59 -20.49 -6.05
N GLY A 193 -2.94 -19.38 -6.42
CA GLY A 193 -3.58 -18.24 -7.07
C GLY A 193 -4.28 -18.61 -8.39
N VAL A 194 -3.61 -19.43 -9.22
CA VAL A 194 -4.22 -19.97 -10.46
C VAL A 194 -5.38 -20.91 -10.15
N ASP A 195 -5.22 -21.84 -9.20
CA ASP A 195 -6.23 -22.85 -8.88
C ASP A 195 -7.51 -22.25 -8.30
N GLU A 196 -7.40 -21.28 -7.38
CA GLU A 196 -8.54 -20.53 -6.86
C GLU A 196 -9.23 -19.73 -7.98
N MET A 197 -8.46 -19.07 -8.84
CA MET A 197 -9.01 -18.33 -9.97
C MET A 197 -9.76 -19.24 -10.95
N LEU A 198 -9.26 -20.46 -11.20
CA LEU A 198 -9.93 -21.46 -12.03
C LEU A 198 -11.21 -21.98 -11.37
N ASN A 199 -11.17 -22.30 -10.07
CA ASN A 199 -12.35 -22.74 -9.32
C ASN A 199 -13.48 -21.69 -9.32
N ILE A 200 -13.13 -20.41 -9.31
CA ILE A 200 -14.08 -19.29 -9.42
C ILE A 200 -14.70 -19.18 -10.83
N LEU A 201 -13.98 -19.58 -11.88
CA LEU A 201 -14.46 -19.52 -13.27
C LEU A 201 -15.34 -20.74 -13.65
N GLU A 202 -15.22 -21.84 -12.91
CA GLU A 202 -15.99 -23.07 -13.11
C GLU A 202 -17.30 -23.12 -12.28
N ALA A 203 -17.49 -22.18 -11.36
CA ALA A 203 -18.68 -22.03 -10.50
C ALA A 203 -19.75 -21.10 -11.11
#